data_AF-A0A376RFW9-F1
#
_entry.id   AF-A0A376RFW9-F1
#
_cell.length_a   1.000
_cell.length_b   1.000
_cell.length_c   1.000
_cell.angle_alpha   90.00
_cell.angle_beta   90.00
_cell.angle_gamma   90.00
#
_symmetry.space_group_name_H-M   'P 1'
#
loop_
_entity.id
_entity.type
_entity.pdbx_description
1 polymer ?
#
loop_
_entity_poly.entity_id
_entity_poly.type
_entity_poly.pdbx_seq_one_letter_code
_entity_poly.pdbx_strand_id
1 'polypeptide(L)'
;MINRLIQRTTGKAMGDYGCMLRAYRRHIVDAMLHCHERSTFIPILANIFARRAIEIPVHHSEREFGESKYSFMRLINLMYDLVTCLTTTPLRMLSLLGSIIAIGGFSIAVLLVILRLTFGPQWAAEGVFMLFAVLFTFIGAQFIGMGLLGEYIGRIYTDVRARPRYFVQQVIRPSSKENE
;
A
#
# COMPACT_ATOMS: atom_id res chain seq x y z
N MET A 1 5.84 4.17 -15.75
CA MET A 1 6.40 4.44 -14.40
C MET A 1 5.93 3.41 -13.37
N ILE A 2 4.63 3.10 -13.33
CA ILE A 2 3.97 2.08 -12.47
C ILE A 2 4.59 0.67 -12.57
N ASN A 3 4.71 0.14 -13.78
CA ASN A 3 5.34 -1.17 -13.99
C ASN A 3 6.76 -1.22 -13.46
N ARG A 4 7.51 -0.12 -13.58
CA ARG A 4 8.91 -0.05 -13.13
C ARG A 4 9.02 -0.07 -11.60
N LEU A 5 8.01 0.43 -10.87
CA LEU A 5 7.94 0.39 -9.42
C LEU A 5 7.58 -1.03 -8.92
N ILE A 6 6.56 -1.65 -9.52
CA ILE A 6 6.13 -3.02 -9.22
C ILE A 6 7.23 -4.03 -9.59
N GLN A 7 7.93 -3.82 -10.71
CA GLN A 7 9.08 -4.64 -11.11
C GLN A 7 10.22 -4.59 -10.08
N ARG A 8 10.47 -3.43 -9.46
CA ARG A 8 11.49 -3.28 -8.41
C ARG A 8 11.12 -3.96 -7.10
N THR A 9 9.82 -4.11 -6.80
CA THR A 9 9.35 -4.74 -5.55
C THR A 9 9.08 -6.23 -5.70
N THR A 10 8.57 -6.68 -6.85
CA THR A 10 8.23 -8.10 -7.11
C THR A 10 9.41 -8.88 -7.73
N GLY A 11 10.47 -8.21 -8.18
CA GLY A 11 11.68 -8.84 -8.74
C GLY A 11 11.48 -9.55 -10.09
N LYS A 12 10.26 -9.55 -10.65
CA LYS A 12 9.92 -10.17 -11.94
C LYS A 12 9.33 -9.14 -12.89
N ALA A 13 9.90 -9.10 -14.09
CA ALA A 13 9.54 -8.17 -15.15
C ALA A 13 8.23 -8.61 -15.84
N MET A 14 7.11 -8.10 -15.35
CA MET A 14 5.86 -8.04 -16.14
C MET A 14 5.52 -6.57 -16.43
N GLY A 15 5.20 -6.30 -17.69
CA GLY A 15 4.79 -5.01 -18.24
C GLY A 15 3.29 -4.75 -18.16
N ASP A 16 2.43 -5.74 -17.93
CA ASP A 16 0.98 -5.48 -17.77
C ASP A 16 0.35 -6.31 -16.64
N TYR A 17 0.32 -5.71 -15.45
CA TYR A 17 -0.41 -6.24 -14.30
C TYR A 17 -1.92 -5.98 -14.36
N GLY A 18 -2.43 -5.24 -15.35
CA GLY A 18 -3.84 -4.90 -15.52
C GLY A 18 -4.64 -5.91 -16.35
N CYS A 19 -4.01 -6.63 -17.30
CA CYS A 19 -4.70 -7.54 -18.22
C CYS A 19 -5.36 -8.75 -17.52
N MET A 20 -6.70 -8.81 -17.43
CA MET A 20 -7.40 -9.91 -16.74
C MET A 20 -7.28 -11.29 -17.40
N LEU A 21 -6.88 -11.38 -18.67
CA LEU A 21 -6.67 -12.65 -19.38
C LEU A 21 -5.37 -13.30 -18.91
N ARG A 22 -5.48 -14.38 -18.13
CA ARG A 22 -4.32 -15.04 -17.50
C ARG A 22 -4.48 -16.55 -17.46
N ALA A 23 -3.35 -17.24 -17.55
CA ALA A 23 -3.26 -18.69 -17.37
C ALA A 23 -2.31 -19.01 -16.22
N TYR A 24 -2.77 -19.86 -15.30
CA TYR A 24 -1.98 -20.30 -14.15
C TYR A 24 -1.80 -21.81 -14.18
N ARG A 25 -0.62 -22.29 -13.77
CA ARG A 25 -0.42 -23.72 -13.53
C ARG A 25 -1.14 -24.13 -12.25
N ARG A 26 -1.63 -25.37 -12.20
CA ARG A 26 -2.43 -25.89 -11.08
C ARG A 26 -1.77 -25.69 -9.71
N HIS A 27 -0.49 -25.99 -9.57
CA HIS A 27 0.26 -25.80 -8.32
C HIS A 27 0.30 -24.34 -7.83
N ILE A 28 0.23 -23.36 -8.73
CA ILE A 28 0.16 -21.94 -8.35
C ILE A 28 -1.23 -21.61 -7.81
N VAL A 29 -2.27 -22.14 -8.46
CA VAL A 29 -3.66 -21.98 -7.99
C VAL A 29 -3.82 -22.61 -6.61
N ASP A 30 -3.33 -23.83 -6.43
CA ASP A 30 -3.40 -24.51 -5.13
C ASP A 30 -2.63 -23.71 -4.07
N ALA A 31 -1.41 -23.22 -4.35
CA ALA A 31 -0.68 -22.35 -3.41
C ALA A 31 -1.45 -21.08 -3.03
N MET A 32 -2.06 -20.40 -4.02
CA MET A 32 -2.90 -19.22 -3.76
C MET A 32 -4.12 -19.53 -2.90
N LEU A 33 -4.74 -20.72 -3.06
CA LEU A 33 -5.89 -21.13 -2.25
C LEU A 33 -5.53 -21.39 -0.78
N HIS A 34 -4.26 -21.66 -0.46
CA HIS A 34 -3.78 -21.78 0.92
C HIS A 34 -3.46 -20.41 1.56
N CYS A 35 -3.40 -19.33 0.78
CA CYS A 35 -3.22 -17.99 1.29
C CYS A 35 -4.54 -17.45 1.89
N HIS A 36 -4.47 -16.98 3.14
CA HIS A 36 -5.64 -16.45 3.86
C HIS A 36 -5.74 -14.91 3.78
N GLU A 37 -4.88 -14.28 2.97
CA GLU A 37 -4.83 -12.84 2.77
C GLU A 37 -6.11 -12.35 2.06
N ARG A 38 -6.81 -11.34 2.62
CA ARG A 38 -8.03 -10.82 1.97
C ARG A 38 -7.75 -9.90 0.81
N SER A 39 -6.72 -9.07 0.92
CA SER A 39 -6.40 -8.04 -0.06
C SER A 39 -5.50 -8.60 -1.15
N THR A 40 -6.06 -9.51 -1.95
CA THR A 40 -5.28 -10.19 -2.97
C THR A 40 -5.46 -9.52 -4.32
N PHE A 41 -4.45 -8.78 -4.74
CA PHE A 41 -4.25 -8.57 -6.17
C PHE A 41 -3.75 -9.90 -6.76
N ILE A 42 -4.68 -10.73 -7.25
CA ILE A 42 -4.44 -12.11 -7.74
C ILE A 42 -3.18 -12.22 -8.61
N PRO A 43 -2.92 -11.32 -9.58
CA PRO A 43 -1.73 -11.41 -10.42
C PRO A 43 -0.43 -11.32 -9.62
N ILE A 44 -0.38 -10.46 -8.60
CA ILE A 44 0.82 -10.30 -7.77
C ILE A 44 1.00 -11.52 -6.87
N LEU A 45 -0.07 -12.01 -6.24
CA LEU A 45 0.00 -13.22 -5.42
C LEU A 45 0.51 -14.42 -6.24
N ALA A 46 -0.02 -14.59 -7.46
CA ALA A 46 0.42 -15.64 -8.36
C ALA A 46 1.93 -15.55 -8.68
N ASN A 47 2.47 -14.34 -8.84
CA ASN A 47 3.90 -14.14 -9.16
C ASN A 47 4.86 -14.45 -8.02
N ILE A 48 4.40 -14.29 -6.77
CA ILE A 48 5.18 -14.66 -5.60
C ILE A 48 5.50 -16.16 -5.67
N PHE A 49 4.52 -16.98 -6.05
CA PHE A 49 4.69 -18.44 -6.17
C PHE A 49 5.23 -18.89 -7.54
N ALA A 50 5.01 -18.13 -8.61
CA ALA A 50 5.38 -18.55 -9.96
C ALA A 50 6.89 -18.46 -10.20
N ARG A 51 7.59 -19.58 -10.39
CA ARG A 51 9.03 -19.55 -10.76
C ARG A 51 9.31 -18.85 -12.09
N ARG A 52 8.45 -19.04 -13.09
CA ARG A 52 8.58 -18.45 -14.43
C ARG A 52 7.26 -17.82 -14.84
N ALA A 53 7.29 -16.52 -15.10
CA ALA A 53 6.18 -15.77 -15.69
C ALA A 53 6.59 -15.36 -17.12
N ILE A 54 5.64 -15.38 -18.05
CA ILE A 54 5.81 -14.92 -19.42
C ILE A 54 4.60 -14.07 -19.81
N GLU A 55 4.86 -13.01 -20.57
CA GLU A 55 3.81 -12.19 -21.16
C GLU A 55 3.66 -12.57 -22.63
N ILE A 56 2.42 -12.75 -23.06
CA ILE A 56 2.07 -13.00 -24.45
C ILE A 56 1.29 -11.77 -24.91
N PRO A 57 1.74 -11.06 -25.96
CA PRO A 57 1.01 -9.91 -26.46
C PRO A 57 -0.35 -10.37 -27.01
N VAL A 58 -1.42 -9.73 -26.55
CA VAL A 58 -2.78 -10.01 -26.99
C VAL A 58 -3.41 -8.72 -27.48
N HIS A 59 -3.94 -8.74 -28.71
CA HIS A 59 -4.68 -7.61 -29.23
C HIS A 59 -6.02 -7.51 -28.50
N HIS A 60 -6.24 -6.39 -27.82
CA HIS A 60 -7.54 -6.05 -27.27
C HIS A 60 -8.27 -5.22 -28.32
N SER A 61 -9.48 -5.64 -28.70
CA SER A 61 -10.36 -4.80 -29.50
C SER A 61 -10.79 -3.59 -28.69
N GLU A 62 -10.99 -2.45 -29.36
CA GLU A 62 -11.64 -1.30 -28.72
C GLU A 62 -13.04 -1.71 -28.23
N ARG A 63 -13.45 -1.18 -27.08
CA ARG A 63 -14.78 -1.47 -26.54
C ARG A 63 -15.82 -0.83 -27.46
N GLU A 64 -16.71 -1.63 -28.03
CA GLU A 64 -17.83 -1.10 -28.81
C GLU A 64 -18.90 -0.42 -27.95
N PHE A 65 -18.98 -0.75 -26.65
CA PHE A 65 -19.96 -0.16 -25.72
C PHE A 65 -19.37 0.07 -24.33
N GLY A 66 -19.65 1.27 -23.79
CA GLY A 66 -19.43 1.64 -22.38
C GLY A 66 -18.28 2.62 -22.13
N GLU A 67 -18.54 3.60 -21.28
CA GLU A 67 -17.54 4.54 -20.77
C GLU A 67 -16.53 3.84 -19.84
N SER A 68 -15.28 4.30 -19.86
CA SER A 68 -14.25 3.80 -18.95
C SER A 68 -14.62 4.08 -17.49
N LYS A 69 -14.85 3.02 -16.69
CA LYS A 69 -15.10 3.14 -15.23
C LYS A 69 -13.86 3.54 -14.41
N TYR A 70 -12.71 3.77 -15.05
CA TYR A 70 -11.46 4.14 -14.40
C TYR A 70 -11.23 5.65 -14.48
N SER A 71 -11.67 6.38 -13.45
CA SER A 71 -11.21 7.76 -13.24
C SER A 71 -9.76 7.77 -12.75
N PHE A 72 -8.97 8.76 -13.17
CA PHE A 72 -7.57 8.95 -12.75
C PHE A 72 -7.35 8.85 -11.23
N MET A 73 -8.26 9.41 -10.42
CA MET A 73 -8.22 9.33 -8.95
C MET A 73 -8.34 7.90 -8.41
N ARG A 74 -9.12 7.04 -9.09
CA ARG A 74 -9.27 5.62 -8.72
C ARG A 74 -7.98 4.85 -8.96
N LEU A 75 -7.22 5.23 -10.00
CA LEU A 75 -5.93 4.62 -10.30
C LEU A 75 -4.88 5.02 -9.26
N ILE A 76 -4.86 6.27 -8.82
CA ILE A 76 -3.98 6.73 -7.73
C ILE A 76 -4.29 6.00 -6.42
N ASN A 77 -5.57 5.91 -6.04
CA ASN A 77 -5.98 5.16 -4.85
C ASN A 77 -5.59 3.69 -4.95
N LEU A 78 -5.78 3.06 -6.11
CA LEU A 78 -5.34 1.68 -6.35
C LEU A 78 -3.82 1.53 -6.17
N MET A 79 -3.02 2.52 -6.58
CA MET A 79 -1.57 2.48 -6.37
C MET A 79 -1.18 2.59 -4.90
N TYR A 80 -1.81 3.49 -4.15
CA TYR A 80 -1.60 3.60 -2.70
C TYR A 80 -2.03 2.31 -1.98
N ASP A 81 -3.16 1.74 -2.34
CA ASP A 81 -3.63 0.44 -1.83
C ASP A 81 -2.64 -0.68 -2.13
N LEU A 82 -2.11 -0.73 -3.35
CA LEU A 82 -1.23 -1.81 -3.79
C LEU A 82 0.15 -1.74 -3.13
N VAL A 83 0.71 -0.53 -2.96
CA VAL A 83 1.97 -0.33 -2.24
C VAL A 83 1.80 -0.63 -0.74
N THR A 84 0.71 -0.18 -0.11
CA THR A 84 0.47 -0.44 1.32
C THR A 84 0.11 -1.90 1.62
N CYS A 85 -0.53 -2.62 0.69
CA CYS A 85 -0.80 -4.05 0.83
C CYS A 85 0.46 -4.92 0.80
N LEU A 86 1.41 -4.59 -0.08
CA LEU A 86 2.46 -5.52 -0.46
C LEU A 86 3.77 -5.26 0.27
N THR A 87 3.97 -4.05 0.78
CA THR A 87 5.24 -3.68 1.40
C THR A 87 5.07 -2.83 2.66
N THR A 88 5.90 -3.11 3.66
CA THR A 88 6.08 -2.22 4.82
C THR A 88 7.03 -1.06 4.50
N THR A 89 7.39 -0.85 3.23
CA THR A 89 8.34 0.20 2.82
C THR A 89 7.85 1.60 3.14
N PRO A 90 6.56 1.98 2.95
CA PRO A 90 6.08 3.31 3.33
C PRO A 90 6.24 3.57 4.84
N LEU A 91 5.94 2.56 5.66
CA LEU A 91 6.08 2.64 7.11
C LEU A 91 7.55 2.81 7.53
N ARG A 92 8.47 2.04 6.93
CA ARG A 92 9.91 2.17 7.18
C ARG A 92 10.47 3.52 6.73
N MET A 93 10.03 4.06 5.59
CA MET A 93 10.43 5.39 5.14
C MET A 93 9.95 6.48 6.09
N LEU A 94 8.71 6.37 6.57
CA LEU A 94 8.17 7.27 7.58
C LEU A 94 8.97 7.19 8.89
N SER A 95 9.35 5.99 9.35
CA SER A 95 10.21 5.84 10.53
C SER A 95 11.59 6.47 10.35
N LEU A 96 12.21 6.33 9.17
CA LEU A 96 13.50 6.95 8.87
C LEU A 96 13.40 8.48 8.86
N LEU A 97 12.40 9.02 8.15
CA LEU A 97 12.11 10.46 8.13
C LEU A 97 11.84 11.00 9.54
N GLY A 98 11.01 10.31 10.31
CA GLY A 98 10.72 10.65 11.70
C GLY A 98 11.97 10.64 12.57
N SER A 99 12.89 9.70 12.35
CA SER A 99 14.17 9.64 13.07
C SER A 99 15.08 10.82 12.75
N ILE A 100 15.20 11.20 11.47
CA ILE A 100 15.97 12.38 11.03
C ILE A 100 15.37 13.65 11.64
N ILE A 101 14.05 13.78 11.60
CA ILE A 101 13.31 14.89 12.21
C ILE A 101 13.56 14.95 13.72
N ALA A 102 13.52 13.81 14.42
CA ALA A 102 13.75 13.75 15.85
C ALA A 102 15.18 14.19 16.23
N ILE A 103 16.20 13.72 15.48
CA ILE A 103 17.60 14.13 15.70
C ILE A 103 17.77 15.63 15.42
N GLY A 104 17.19 16.13 14.33
CA GLY A 104 17.21 17.56 13.99
C GLY A 104 16.51 18.41 15.06
N GLY A 105 15.33 18.00 15.51
CA GLY A 105 14.57 18.65 16.56
C GLY A 105 15.30 18.66 17.90
N PHE A 106 15.94 17.55 18.27
CA PHE A 106 16.77 17.48 19.48
C PHE A 106 17.98 18.42 19.39
N SER A 107 18.64 18.47 18.23
CA SER A 107 19.78 19.36 18.00
C SER A 107 19.39 20.83 18.10
N ILE A 108 18.24 21.21 17.52
CA ILE A 108 17.68 22.56 17.63
C ILE A 108 17.31 22.87 19.09
N ALA A 109 16.69 21.93 19.81
CA ALA A 109 16.32 22.13 21.20
C ALA A 109 17.56 22.40 22.09
N VAL A 110 18.63 21.63 21.92
CA VAL A 110 19.91 21.86 22.62
C VAL A 110 20.49 23.22 22.27
N LEU A 111 20.51 23.59 20.99
CA LEU A 111 20.97 24.90 20.53
C LEU A 111 20.16 26.06 21.14
N LEU A 112 18.82 25.93 21.22
CA LEU A 112 17.95 26.93 21.83
C LEU A 112 18.19 27.07 23.34
N VAL A 113 18.47 25.97 24.05
CA VAL A 113 18.83 26.00 25.47
C VAL A 113 20.15 26.74 25.66
N ILE A 114 21.17 26.47 24.84
CA ILE A 114 22.46 27.17 24.90
C ILE A 114 22.27 28.68 24.65
N LEU A 115 21.55 29.05 23.58
CA LEU A 115 21.28 30.45 23.24
C LEU A 115 20.51 31.17 24.35
N ARG A 116 19.55 30.51 24.98
CA ARG A 116 18.83 31.06 26.13
C ARG A 116 19.74 31.35 27.31
N LEU A 117 20.72 30.48 27.58
CA LEU A 117 21.68 30.67 28.67
C LEU A 117 22.68 31.80 28.37
N THR A 118 23.07 32.01 27.11
CA THR A 118 24.04 33.05 26.73
C THR A 118 23.42 34.43 26.52
N PHE A 119 22.24 34.52 25.90
CA PHE A 119 21.58 35.78 25.56
C PHE A 119 20.48 36.20 26.55
N GLY A 120 20.19 35.34 27.54
CA GLY A 120 19.23 35.62 28.60
C GLY A 120 17.76 35.41 28.21
N PRO A 121 16.84 35.61 29.17
CA PRO A 121 15.43 35.25 29.02
C PRO A 121 14.63 36.18 28.10
N GLN A 122 15.03 37.44 27.91
CA GLN A 122 14.32 38.39 27.04
C GLN A 122 14.41 37.99 25.55
N TRP A 123 15.60 37.56 25.10
CA TRP A 123 15.80 37.03 23.74
C TRP A 123 14.92 35.81 23.44
N ALA A 124 14.77 34.91 24.43
CA ALA A 124 13.94 33.72 24.27
C ALA A 124 12.43 34.04 24.12
N ALA A 125 11.96 35.16 24.68
CA ALA A 125 10.55 35.56 24.60
C ALA A 125 10.15 36.05 23.20
N GLU A 126 11.09 36.59 22.43
CA GLU A 126 10.84 37.04 21.05
C GLU A 126 10.68 35.87 20.07
N GLY A 127 11.29 34.71 20.37
CA GLY A 127 11.24 33.51 19.54
C GLY A 127 9.96 32.68 19.64
N VAL A 128 8.98 33.08 20.47
CA VAL A 128 7.80 32.26 20.80
C VAL A 128 6.94 31.93 19.57
N PHE A 129 6.77 32.88 18.64
CA PHE A 129 6.00 32.62 17.41
C PHE A 129 6.67 31.59 16.49
N MET A 130 8.01 31.63 16.39
CA MET A 130 8.76 30.63 15.64
C MET A 130 8.63 29.24 16.29
N LEU A 131 8.66 29.18 17.63
CA LEU A 131 8.46 27.92 18.36
C LEU A 131 7.09 27.32 18.07
N PHE A 132 6.01 28.12 18.09
CA PHE A 132 4.67 27.64 17.73
C PHE A 132 4.57 27.16 16.28
N ALA A 133 5.18 27.89 15.33
CA ALA A 133 5.18 27.48 13.93
C ALA A 133 5.87 26.11 13.73
N VAL A 134 7.02 25.91 14.38
CA VAL A 134 7.76 24.64 14.36
C VAL A 134 6.94 23.53 15.05
N LEU A 135 6.35 23.82 16.21
CA LEU A 135 5.51 22.86 16.95
C LEU A 135 4.32 22.38 16.12
N PHE A 136 3.55 23.29 15.53
CA PHE A 136 2.39 22.93 14.71
C PHE A 136 2.79 22.14 13.47
N THR A 137 3.95 22.46 12.87
CA THR A 137 4.49 21.70 11.74
C THR A 137 4.78 20.25 12.14
N PHE A 138 5.41 20.02 13.29
CA PHE A 138 5.68 18.67 13.78
C PHE A 138 4.41 17.91 14.18
N ILE A 139 3.45 18.57 14.82
CA ILE A 139 2.15 17.97 15.15
C ILE A 139 1.41 17.55 13.86
N GLY A 140 1.39 18.40 12.84
CA GLY A 140 0.80 18.07 11.54
C GLY A 140 1.48 16.86 10.89
N ALA A 141 2.81 16.81 10.90
CA ALA A 141 3.57 15.66 10.39
C ALA A 141 3.27 14.37 11.18
N GLN A 142 3.08 14.46 12.50
CA GLN A 142 2.74 13.32 13.34
C GLN A 142 1.34 12.78 13.02
N PHE A 143 0.36 13.66 12.76
CA PHE A 143 -0.99 13.23 12.33
C PHE A 143 -0.97 12.51 10.98
N ILE A 144 -0.14 12.95 10.03
CA ILE A 144 0.07 12.23 8.77
C ILE A 144 0.59 10.81 9.05
N GLY A 145 1.56 10.69 9.97
CA GLY A 145 2.10 9.40 10.39
C GLY A 145 1.07 8.50 11.08
N MET A 146 0.23 9.06 11.95
CA MET A 146 -0.87 8.33 12.58
C MET A 146 -1.92 7.88 11.57
N GLY A 147 -2.24 8.70 10.55
CA GLY A 147 -3.16 8.33 9.48
C GLY A 147 -2.66 7.11 8.71
N LEU A 148 -1.37 7.08 8.35
CA LEU A 148 -0.76 5.91 7.72
C LEU A 148 -0.81 4.68 8.64
N LEU A 149 -0.46 4.82 9.92
CA LEU A 149 -0.56 3.73 10.90
C LEU A 149 -1.99 3.18 11.01
N GLY A 150 -3.00 4.05 11.03
CA GLY A 150 -4.41 3.68 11.05
C GLY A 150 -4.81 2.83 9.85
N GLU A 151 -4.29 3.14 8.65
CA GLU A 151 -4.51 2.36 7.44
C GLU A 151 -3.97 0.92 7.57
N TYR A 152 -2.75 0.76 8.10
CA TYR A 152 -2.17 -0.57 8.35
C TYR A 152 -2.94 -1.34 9.43
N ILE A 153 -3.29 -0.68 10.54
CA ILE A 153 -4.07 -1.30 11.61
C ILE A 153 -5.45 -1.74 11.11
N GLY A 154 -6.12 -0.92 10.29
CA GLY A 154 -7.40 -1.26 9.68
C GLY A 154 -7.33 -2.50 8.79
N ARG A 155 -6.23 -2.67 8.05
CA ARG A 155 -5.98 -3.87 7.24
C ARG A 155 -5.76 -5.10 8.10
N ILE A 156 -4.90 -5.00 9.12
CA ILE A 156 -4.67 -6.08 10.09
C ILE A 156 -5.99 -6.48 10.76
N TYR A 157 -6.79 -5.49 11.19
CA TYR A 157 -8.10 -5.74 11.77
C TYR A 157 -9.02 -6.50 10.81
N THR A 158 -9.04 -6.11 9.54
CA THR A 158 -9.87 -6.75 8.52
C THR A 158 -9.45 -8.20 8.27
N ASP A 159 -8.14 -8.47 8.21
CA ASP A 159 -7.60 -9.83 8.04
C ASP A 159 -7.90 -10.72 9.26
N VAL A 160 -7.65 -10.22 10.47
CA VAL A 160 -7.91 -10.96 11.73
C VAL A 160 -9.39 -11.29 11.94
N ARG A 161 -10.30 -10.43 11.48
CA ARG A 161 -11.75 -10.62 11.67
C ARG A 161 -12.31 -11.87 10.97
N ALA A 162 -11.55 -12.51 10.07
CA ALA A 162 -11.83 -13.85 9.49
C ALA A 162 -13.25 -14.11 8.91
N ARG A 163 -14.09 -13.09 8.70
CA ARG A 163 -15.39 -13.17 8.00
C ARG A 163 -15.26 -13.78 6.60
N PRO A 164 -16.11 -14.73 6.20
CA PRO A 164 -16.05 -15.31 4.86
C PRO A 164 -16.23 -14.23 3.78
N ARG A 165 -15.50 -14.33 2.67
CA ARG A 165 -15.51 -13.33 1.57
C ARG A 165 -16.84 -13.30 0.82
N TYR A 166 -17.51 -14.44 0.76
CA TYR A 166 -18.80 -14.61 0.12
C TYR A 166 -19.54 -15.74 0.83
N PHE A 167 -20.85 -15.76 0.65
CA PHE A 167 -21.70 -16.87 1.04
C PHE A 167 -22.30 -17.47 -0.22
N VAL A 168 -22.25 -18.80 -0.36
CA VAL A 168 -22.85 -19.48 -1.50
C VAL A 168 -24.32 -19.71 -1.20
N GLN A 169 -25.21 -19.03 -1.92
CA GLN A 169 -26.64 -19.19 -1.71
C GLN A 169 -27.18 -20.49 -2.32
N GLN A 170 -26.71 -20.86 -3.52
CA GLN A 170 -27.14 -22.08 -4.20
C GLN A 170 -26.05 -22.54 -5.18
N VAL A 171 -25.85 -23.86 -5.29
CA VAL A 171 -25.01 -24.47 -6.31
C VAL A 171 -25.91 -25.20 -7.30
N ILE A 172 -26.02 -24.68 -8.51
CA ILE A 172 -26.75 -25.34 -9.59
C ILE A 172 -25.77 -26.29 -10.28
N ARG A 173 -25.87 -27.58 -9.99
CA ARG A 173 -25.19 -28.61 -10.81
C ARG A 173 -26.14 -29.00 -11.94
N PRO A 174 -25.67 -29.07 -13.20
CA PRO A 174 -26.44 -29.78 -14.22
C PRO A 174 -26.58 -31.23 -13.76
N SER A 175 -27.81 -31.75 -13.80
CA SER A 175 -28.08 -33.16 -13.57
C SER A 175 -27.21 -33.97 -14.54
N SER A 176 -26.21 -34.66 -14.01
CA SER A 176 -25.62 -35.78 -14.71
C SER A 176 -26.76 -36.77 -14.90
N LYS A 177 -27.29 -36.87 -16.12
CA LYS A 177 -28.13 -37.99 -16.51
C LYS A 177 -27.32 -39.25 -16.20
N GLU A 178 -27.66 -39.93 -15.11
CA GLU A 178 -27.38 -41.35 -14.94
C GLU A 178 -28.04 -42.03 -16.14
N ASN A 179 -27.21 -42.36 -17.13
CA ASN A 179 -27.56 -43.39 -18.11
C ASN A 179 -27.31 -44.72 -17.41
N GLU A 180 -28.37 -45.34 -16.90
CA GLU A 180 -28.74 -46.74 -17.15
C GLU A 180 -30.15 -47.03 -16.62
#